data_AF-I8W4P0-F1
#
_entry.id   AF-I8W4P0-F1
#
_cell.length_a   1.000
_cell.length_b   1.000
_cell.length_c   1.000
_cell.angle_alpha   90.00
_cell.angle_beta   90.00
_cell.angle_gamma   90.00
#
_symmetry.space_group_name_H-M   'P 1'
#
loop_
_entity.id
_entity.type
_entity.pdbx_description
1 polymer ?
#
loop_
_entity_poly.entity_id
_entity_poly.type
_entity_poly.pdbx_seq_one_letter_code
_entity_poly.pdbx_strand_id
1 'polypeptide(L)' 'MKDLNRLKVVLAEQKKTGKWLYEQLGKDTSTVSKWCSNKMQPSFRDINEDCKDT' A
#
# COMPACT_ATOMS: atom_id res chain seq x y z
N MET A 1 -6.35 -13.32 -17.90
CA MET A 1 -6.97 -12.79 -16.67
C MET A 1 -6.32 -11.44 -16.41
N LYS A 2 -7.06 -10.38 -16.09
CA LYS A 2 -6.45 -9.09 -15.72
C LYS A 2 -5.86 -9.23 -14.32
N ASP A 3 -4.60 -8.85 -14.13
CA ASP A 3 -3.97 -8.85 -12.80
C ASP A 3 -4.76 -7.94 -11.86
N LEU A 4 -5.47 -8.56 -10.91
CA LEU A 4 -6.34 -7.86 -9.98
C LEU A 4 -5.48 -7.27 -8.86
N ASN A 5 -5.46 -5.95 -8.75
CA ASN A 5 -4.77 -5.27 -7.66
C ASN A 5 -5.54 -5.48 -6.34
N ARG A 6 -5.12 -6.45 -5.53
CA ARG A 6 -5.78 -6.78 -4.25
C ARG A 6 -5.77 -5.61 -3.26
N LEU A 7 -4.72 -4.78 -3.30
CA LEU A 7 -4.60 -3.60 -2.44
C LEU A 7 -5.73 -2.61 -2.70
N LYS A 8 -6.03 -2.31 -3.97
CA LYS A 8 -7.14 -1.45 -4.37
C LYS A 8 -8.50 -2.01 -3.99
N VAL A 9 -8.67 -3.33 -4.07
CA VAL A 9 -9.91 -3.99 -3.64
C VAL A 9 -10.11 -3.78 -2.15
N VAL A 10 -9.11 -4.08 -1.33
CA VAL A 10 -9.19 -3.91 0.13
C VAL A 10 -9.39 -2.43 0.51
N LEU A 11 -8.69 -1.50 -0.16
CA LEU A 11 -8.89 -0.06 0.05
C LEU A 11 -10.32 0.37 -0.29
N ALA A 12 -10.90 -0.13 -1.39
CA ALA A 12 -12.28 0.15 -1.76
C ALA A 12 -13.30 -0.47 -0.79
N GLU A 13 -13.09 -1.71 -0.37
CA GLU A 13 -13.91 -2.40 0.63
C GLU A 13 -13.95 -1.63 1.95
N GLN A 14 -12.81 -1.10 2.38
CA GLN A 14 -12.70 -0.31 3.62
C GLN A 14 -13.01 1.18 3.42
N LYS A 15 -13.38 1.62 2.22
CA LYS A 15 -13.58 3.04 1.84
C LYS A 15 -12.39 3.94 2.21
N LYS A 16 -11.17 3.40 2.10
CA LYS A 16 -9.92 4.11 2.33
C LYS A 16 -9.29 4.52 1.01
N THR A 17 -8.52 5.60 1.04
CA THR A 17 -7.75 6.06 -0.12
C THR A 17 -6.32 5.57 -0.03
N GLY A 18 -5.59 5.58 -1.16
CA GLY A 18 -4.15 5.39 -1.13
C GLY A 18 -3.43 6.44 -0.28
N LYS A 19 -4.09 7.60 -0.06
CA LYS A 19 -3.60 8.62 0.86
C LYS A 19 -3.55 8.15 2.31
N TRP A 20 -4.67 7.58 2.75
CA TRP A 20 -4.75 6.99 4.08
C TRP A 20 -3.69 5.91 4.28
N LEU A 21 -3.45 5.06 3.27
CA LEU A 21 -2.48 3.96 3.37
C LEU A 21 -1.03 4.44 3.55
N TYR A 22 -0.61 5.48 2.83
CA TYR A 22 0.75 6.00 3.00
C TYR A 22 0.92 6.70 4.36
N GLU A 23 -0.13 7.35 4.87
CA GLU A 23 -0.14 7.97 6.21
C GLU A 23 -0.03 6.91 7.32
N GLN A 24 -0.71 5.77 7.18
CA GLN A 24 -0.61 4.68 8.16
C GLN A 24 0.75 3.99 8.14
N LEU A 25 1.34 3.83 6.96
CA LEU A 25 2.62 3.13 6.81
C LEU A 25 3.84 4.04 6.95
N GLY A 26 3.65 5.37 7.03
CA GLY A 26 4.75 6.34 7.02
C GLY A 26 5.62 6.27 5.75
N LYS A 27 5.07 5.75 4.64
CA LYS A 27 5.81 5.58 3.37
C LYS A 27 5.50 6.72 2.40
N ASP A 28 6.35 6.88 1.39
CA ASP A 28 6.14 7.88 0.35
C ASP A 28 4.92 7.55 -0.54
N THR A 29 4.22 8.60 -0.97
CA THR A 29 3.04 8.51 -1.83
C THR A 29 3.35 7.79 -3.16
N SER A 30 4.56 7.94 -3.70
CA SER A 30 4.99 7.32 -4.94
C SER A 30 5.15 5.79 -4.79
N THR A 31 5.57 5.31 -3.62
CA THR A 31 5.72 3.89 -3.31
C THR A 31 4.36 3.21 -3.25
N VAL A 32 3.41 3.79 -2.51
CA VAL A 32 2.04 3.26 -2.41
C VAL A 32 1.33 3.31 -3.77
N SER A 33 1.59 4.32 -4.59
CA SER A 33 1.04 4.41 -5.95
C SER A 33 1.58 3.30 -6.88
N LYS A 34 2.86 2.95 -6.75
CA LYS A 34 3.47 1.81 -7.47
C LYS A 34 2.84 0.47 -7.02
N TRP A 35 2.51 0.32 -5.74
CA TRP A 35 1.77 -0.86 -5.23
C TRP A 35 0.35 -0.94 -5.77
N CYS A 36 -0.36 0.18 -5.81
CA CYS A 36 -1.72 0.30 -6.36
C CYS A 36 -1.81 0.14 -7.90
N SER A 37 -0.66 0.13 -8.59
CA SER A 37 -0.55 -0.10 -10.04
C SER A 37 0.09 -1.44 -10.39
N ASN A 38 0.29 -2.33 -9.41
CA ASN A 38 1.00 -3.63 -9.56
C ASN A 38 2.43 -3.50 -10.13
N LYS A 39 3.02 -2.29 -10.20
CA LYS A 39 4.38 -2.08 -10.70
C LYS A 39 5.45 -2.56 -9.73
N MET A 40 5.12 -2.60 -8.45
CA MET A 40 5.99 -3.04 -7.37
C MET A 40 5.12 -3.66 -6.28
N GLN A 41 5.61 -4.70 -5.62
CA GLN A 41 4.95 -5.28 -4.46
C GLN A 41 5.64 -4.79 -3.18
N PRO A 42 4.91 -4.59 -2.08
CA PRO A 42 5.53 -4.34 -0.78
C PRO A 42 6.39 -5.55 -0.40
N SER A 43 7.60 -5.30 0.10
CA SER A 43 8.45 -6.36 0.64
C SER A 43 7.93 -6.80 2.00
N PHE A 44 8.31 -7.99 2.46
CA PHE A 44 7.92 -8.47 3.80
C PHE A 44 8.29 -7.50 4.92
N ARG A 45 9.40 -6.76 4.73
CA ARG A 45 9.84 -5.71 5.64
C ARG A 45 8.86 -4.53 5.65
N ASP A 46 8.38 -4.08 4.49
CA ASP A 46 7.43 -2.97 4.41
C ASP A 46 6.06 -3.24 5.06
N ILE A 47 5.69 -4.51 5.27
CA ILE A 47 4.40 -4.91 5.84
C ILE A 47 4.50 -5.27 7.33
N ASN A 48 5.65 -5.74 7.81
CA ASN A 48 5.84 -6.15 9.22
C ASN A 48 6.63 -5.13 10.05
N GLU A 49 7.29 -4.18 9.41
CA GLU A 49 7.90 -3.06 10.10
C GLU A 49 6.77 -2.08 10.43
N ASP A 50 6.05 -2.38 11.52
CA ASP A 50 5.37 -1.37 12.33
C ASP A 50 6.38 -0.22 12.49
N CYS A 51 6.01 1.00 12.08
CA CYS A 51 6.80 2.22 12.25
C CYS A 51 7.36 2.33 13.68
N LYS A 52 8.51 1.74 13.92
CA LYS A 52 9.36 1.89 15.09
C LYS A 52 10.76 2.11 14.58
N ASP A 53 10.97 3.28 13.99
CA ASP A 53 12.26 3.94 14.07
C ASP A 53 11.97 5.44 14.07
N THR A 54 11.98 5.95 15.31
CA THR A 54 12.56 7.23 15.76
C THR A 54 13.15 8.13 14.68
#